data_AF-K1Y4C9-F1
#
_entry.id   AF-K1Y4C9-F1
#
_cell.length_a   1.000
_cell.length_b   1.000
_cell.length_c   1.000
_cell.angle_alpha   90.00
_cell.angle_beta   90.00
_cell.angle_gamma   90.00
#
_symmetry.space_group_name_H-M   'P 1'
#
loop_
_entity.id
_entity.type
_entity.pdbx_description
1 polymer ?
#
loop_
_entity_poly.entity_id
_entity_poly.type
_entity_poly.pdbx_seq_one_letter_code
_entity_poly.pdbx_strand_id
1 'polypeptide(L)'
;MQRTPSPLALTPALPSELLSYILTHNSHPTTLIICQPRASFLLSLQRCIPNTVQRQPPPPPPQQQAPQQQQRSSSIPPDTEPPDAKRDGTVDERDVDRDGGEKQRHPLLVATLHQIATSRSIKLVFVATVSHLRAYLSVFPPPALEAEAEPLSRPRFESQGNGAPLLVVYGLVSLHRDTSEWSAQGLGNSVAGLVEAGRRAGRRIVVVEERQGDEDEVGNGEERMPMLNGSLRRAGLENEDGGWSGRTVEVGRVLGRWFRFKRGEWGVCF
;
A
#
# COMPACT_ATOMS: atom_id res chain seq x y z
N MET A 1 18.44 -31.32 10.68
CA MET A 1 18.33 -30.13 9.82
C MET A 1 16.94 -29.54 9.98
N GLN A 2 16.81 -28.29 10.44
CA GLN A 2 15.50 -27.61 10.43
C GLN A 2 15.18 -27.17 8.99
N ARG A 3 13.94 -27.37 8.53
CA ARG A 3 13.51 -26.93 7.19
C ARG A 3 13.23 -25.43 7.22
N THR A 4 14.16 -24.61 6.73
CA THR A 4 13.90 -23.19 6.43
C THR A 4 12.68 -23.08 5.51
N PRO A 5 11.69 -22.22 5.78
CA PRO A 5 10.51 -22.09 4.92
C PRO A 5 10.92 -21.70 3.49
N SER A 6 10.22 -22.23 2.48
CA SER A 6 10.47 -21.84 1.09
C SER A 6 10.13 -20.35 0.89
N PRO A 7 10.98 -19.57 0.19
CA PRO A 7 10.66 -18.19 -0.18
C PRO A 7 9.31 -18.10 -0.89
N LEU A 8 8.55 -17.03 -0.63
CA LEU A 8 7.24 -16.78 -1.21
C LEU A 8 7.25 -15.56 -2.13
N ALA A 9 6.47 -15.62 -3.21
CA ALA A 9 6.08 -14.47 -4.01
C ALA A 9 4.55 -14.32 -3.88
N LEU A 10 4.07 -13.16 -3.43
CA LEU A 10 2.64 -12.87 -3.37
C LEU A 10 2.16 -12.20 -4.66
N THR A 11 0.87 -12.30 -4.95
CA THR A 11 0.22 -11.49 -5.98
C THR A 11 0.43 -9.99 -5.72
N PRO A 12 0.51 -9.13 -6.76
CA PRO A 12 0.73 -7.70 -6.59
C PRO A 12 -0.25 -7.03 -5.63
N ALA A 13 0.20 -5.98 -4.97
CA ALA A 13 -0.49 -5.31 -3.87
C ALA A 13 -0.30 -3.79 -3.92
N LEU A 14 -1.28 -3.05 -3.40
CA LEU A 14 -1.13 -1.63 -3.09
C LEU A 14 -0.23 -1.42 -1.86
N PRO A 15 0.38 -0.23 -1.70
CA PRO A 15 1.12 0.12 -0.49
C PRO A 15 0.31 0.00 0.81
N SER A 16 -1.00 0.29 0.78
CA SER A 16 -1.88 0.11 1.95
C SER A 16 -2.11 -1.36 2.28
N GLU A 17 -2.46 -2.17 1.28
CA GLU A 17 -2.66 -3.62 1.40
C GLU A 17 -1.41 -4.30 1.98
N LEU A 18 -0.23 -3.98 1.44
CA LEU A 18 1.08 -4.45 1.92
C LEU A 18 1.29 -4.15 3.41
N LEU A 19 1.07 -2.90 3.83
CA LEU A 19 1.28 -2.48 5.22
C LEU A 19 0.31 -3.19 6.17
N SER A 20 -0.97 -3.33 5.78
CA SER A 20 -1.96 -4.10 6.54
C SER A 20 -1.54 -5.56 6.71
N TYR A 21 -1.08 -6.22 5.65
CA TYR A 21 -0.60 -7.61 5.72
C TYR A 21 0.57 -7.77 6.68
N ILE A 22 1.57 -6.86 6.66
CA ILE A 22 2.74 -6.93 7.53
C ILE A 22 2.36 -6.72 9.00
N LEU A 23 1.39 -5.84 9.28
CA LEU A 23 0.85 -5.64 10.63
C LEU A 23 0.11 -6.89 11.12
N THR A 24 -0.73 -7.51 10.29
CA THR A 24 -1.47 -8.74 10.62
C THR A 24 -0.56 -9.97 10.76
N HIS A 25 0.46 -10.11 9.92
CA HIS A 25 1.39 -11.26 9.89
C HIS A 25 2.63 -11.06 10.78
N ASN A 26 2.52 -10.24 11.83
CA ASN A 26 3.63 -9.83 12.69
C ASN A 26 4.54 -11.02 13.09
N SER A 27 5.84 -10.92 12.76
CA SER A 27 6.87 -11.93 13.01
C SER A 27 8.18 -11.24 13.38
N HIS A 28 8.41 -10.99 14.68
CA HIS A 28 9.55 -10.20 15.14
C HIS A 28 10.92 -10.90 14.96
N PRO A 29 11.99 -10.19 14.55
CA PRO A 29 11.98 -8.88 13.89
C PRO A 29 11.51 -8.98 12.43
N THR A 30 10.82 -7.95 11.92
CA THR A 30 10.51 -7.81 10.49
C THR A 30 11.45 -6.80 9.84
N THR A 31 11.97 -7.10 8.65
CA THR A 31 12.53 -6.09 7.75
C THR A 31 11.68 -5.95 6.49
N LEU A 32 11.38 -4.71 6.10
CA LEU A 32 10.72 -4.35 4.84
C LEU A 32 11.67 -3.53 3.98
N ILE A 33 12.02 -4.05 2.80
CA ILE A 33 12.76 -3.33 1.76
C ILE A 33 11.75 -2.85 0.71
N ILE A 34 11.72 -1.54 0.46
CA ILE A 34 10.90 -0.92 -0.59
C ILE A 34 11.82 -0.52 -1.74
N CYS A 35 11.63 -1.16 -2.90
CA CYS A 35 12.49 -1.02 -4.08
C CYS A 35 12.08 0.15 -4.98
N GLN A 36 11.87 1.32 -4.37
CA GLN A 36 11.55 2.57 -5.07
C GLN A 36 11.91 3.78 -4.19
N PRO A 37 11.98 5.01 -4.74
CA PRO A 37 12.18 6.21 -3.96
C PRO A 37 11.10 6.42 -2.89
N ARG A 38 11.48 6.92 -1.71
CA ARG A 38 10.56 7.21 -0.60
C ARG A 38 9.41 8.14 -1.00
N ALA A 39 9.68 9.12 -1.87
CA ALA A 39 8.66 10.04 -2.37
C ALA A 39 7.59 9.30 -3.20
N SER A 40 8.00 8.44 -4.13
CA SER A 40 7.10 7.63 -4.97
C SER A 40 6.18 6.75 -4.12
N PHE A 41 6.74 6.01 -3.17
CA PHE A 41 5.97 5.12 -2.30
C PHE A 41 4.94 5.88 -1.46
N LEU A 42 5.31 7.05 -0.94
CA LEU A 42 4.40 7.90 -0.16
C LEU A 42 3.29 8.50 -1.04
N LEU A 43 3.56 8.82 -2.31
CA LEU A 43 2.55 9.30 -3.26
C LEU A 43 1.58 8.18 -3.65
N SER A 44 2.07 6.96 -3.93
CA SER A 44 1.18 5.79 -4.12
C SER A 44 0.34 5.52 -2.87
N LEU A 45 0.95 5.51 -1.68
CA LEU A 45 0.24 5.30 -0.41
C LEU A 45 -0.83 6.37 -0.13
N GLN A 46 -0.58 7.64 -0.50
CA GLN A 46 -1.57 8.72 -0.39
C GLN A 46 -2.75 8.58 -1.36
N ARG A 47 -2.58 7.91 -2.51
CA ARG A 47 -3.70 7.56 -3.40
C ARG A 47 -4.56 6.46 -2.79
N CYS A 48 -3.93 5.48 -2.14
CA CYS A 48 -4.62 4.37 -1.47
C CYS A 48 -5.29 4.77 -0.14
N ILE A 49 -4.87 5.89 0.47
CA ILE A 49 -5.38 6.40 1.75
C ILE A 49 -6.01 7.79 1.52
N PRO A 50 -7.32 7.87 1.24
CA PRO A 50 -7.99 9.14 0.96
C PRO A 50 -7.96 10.08 2.18
N ASN A 51 -7.23 11.18 2.07
CA ASN A 51 -7.07 12.17 3.14
C ASN A 51 -8.37 12.97 3.39
N THR A 52 -9.09 12.64 4.46
CA THR A 52 -10.32 13.33 4.91
C THR A 52 -10.09 14.76 5.47
N VAL A 53 -8.83 15.20 5.50
CA VAL A 53 -8.36 16.51 6.00
C VAL A 53 -8.68 17.65 5.02
N GLN A 54 -8.64 17.40 3.70
CA GLN A 54 -8.57 18.48 2.69
C GLN A 54 -9.90 18.78 1.97
N ARG A 55 -11.03 18.32 2.54
CA ARG A 55 -12.38 18.79 2.17
C ARG A 55 -13.04 19.45 3.38
N GLN A 56 -12.73 20.73 3.55
CA GLN A 56 -13.55 21.67 4.33
C GLN A 56 -14.38 22.46 3.30
N PRO A 57 -15.72 22.49 3.39
CA PRO A 57 -16.52 23.31 2.49
C PRO A 57 -16.10 24.79 2.59
N PRO A 58 -16.18 25.56 1.48
CA PRO A 58 -16.03 27.01 1.59
C PRO A 58 -17.10 27.57 2.56
N PRO A 59 -16.78 28.59 3.37
CA PRO A 59 -17.78 29.20 4.24
C PRO A 59 -18.94 29.76 3.39
N PRO A 60 -20.20 29.65 3.86
CA PRO A 60 -21.34 30.17 3.11
C PRO A 60 -21.18 31.68 2.91
N PRO A 61 -21.59 32.22 1.73
CA PRO A 61 -21.49 33.65 1.47
C PRO A 61 -22.34 34.43 2.50
N PRO A 62 -21.87 35.62 2.95
CA PRO A 62 -22.60 36.42 3.92
C PRO A 62 -23.96 36.84 3.36
N GLN A 63 -25.02 36.57 4.12
CA GLN A 63 -26.39 36.92 3.74
C GLN A 63 -26.52 38.45 3.65
N GLN A 64 -26.71 38.96 2.43
CA GLN A 64 -27.00 40.37 2.21
C GLN A 64 -28.43 40.66 2.66
N GLN A 65 -28.59 41.44 3.72
CA GLN A 65 -29.89 41.90 4.19
C GLN A 65 -30.46 42.90 3.18
N ALA A 66 -31.65 42.61 2.65
CA ALA A 66 -32.35 43.53 1.75
C ALA A 66 -32.83 44.78 2.52
N PRO A 67 -32.66 46.00 1.97
CA PRO A 67 -33.11 47.22 2.64
C PRO A 67 -34.64 47.30 2.65
N GLN A 68 -35.23 47.33 3.85
CA GLN A 68 -36.66 47.59 4.04
C GLN A 68 -36.99 49.04 3.67
N GLN A 69 -37.83 49.25 2.65
CA GLN A 69 -38.45 50.56 2.41
C GLN A 69 -39.78 50.68 3.18
N GLN A 70 -40.06 51.90 3.67
CA GLN A 70 -41.02 52.12 4.76
C GLN A 70 -41.98 53.29 4.45
N GLN A 71 -43.21 52.97 4.05
CA GLN A 71 -44.35 53.88 3.92
C GLN A 71 -45.59 53.11 4.45
N ARG A 72 -46.27 53.51 5.54
CA ARG A 72 -47.18 54.68 5.72
C ARG A 72 -48.23 54.80 4.62
N SER A 73 -49.55 54.75 4.87
CA SER A 73 -50.37 54.50 6.09
C SER A 73 -51.76 53.96 5.62
N SER A 74 -52.79 53.60 6.41
CA SER A 74 -53.16 53.66 7.86
C SER A 74 -54.06 52.42 8.17
N SER A 75 -54.88 52.21 9.22
CA SER A 75 -55.48 53.02 10.31
C SER A 75 -55.58 52.20 11.63
N ILE A 76 -56.63 52.35 12.46
CA ILE A 76 -56.89 51.61 13.73
C ILE A 76 -58.42 51.24 13.83
N PRO A 77 -58.97 50.61 14.91
CA PRO A 77 -59.75 49.36 14.81
C PRO A 77 -61.27 49.54 15.09
N PRO A 78 -62.05 48.48 15.38
CA PRO A 78 -62.12 47.95 16.76
C PRO A 78 -62.20 46.41 16.88
N ASP A 79 -62.28 45.93 18.12
CA ASP A 79 -62.22 44.55 18.59
C ASP A 79 -63.49 43.71 18.32
N THR A 80 -63.35 42.38 18.25
CA THR A 80 -64.26 41.35 18.84
C THR A 80 -63.52 39.99 18.90
N GLU A 81 -63.93 39.11 19.82
CA GLU A 81 -63.26 37.86 20.24
C GLU A 81 -63.66 36.57 19.44
N PRO A 82 -63.07 35.37 19.70
CA PRO A 82 -63.13 34.15 18.85
C PRO A 82 -64.44 33.31 19.08
N PRO A 83 -64.66 32.05 18.56
CA PRO A 83 -63.69 31.02 18.12
C PRO A 83 -64.12 30.02 16.99
N ASP A 84 -63.35 28.93 16.90
CA ASP A 84 -63.65 27.58 16.38
C ASP A 84 -64.03 27.36 14.89
N ALA A 85 -63.05 26.84 14.14
CA ALA A 85 -63.28 25.85 13.08
C ALA A 85 -62.09 24.89 12.95
N LYS A 86 -62.35 23.57 12.87
CA LYS A 86 -61.38 22.52 12.50
C LYS A 86 -61.35 22.32 10.97
N ARG A 87 -60.40 21.50 10.51
CA ARG A 87 -60.23 20.91 9.15
C ARG A 87 -59.67 21.84 8.06
N ASP A 88 -58.96 21.35 7.03
CA ASP A 88 -58.49 19.96 6.77
C ASP A 88 -57.15 19.94 6.00
N GLY A 89 -56.37 18.87 6.17
CA GLY A 89 -55.17 18.51 5.38
C GLY A 89 -53.94 19.45 5.43
N THR A 90 -52.78 19.10 4.84
CA THR A 90 -52.24 17.79 4.39
C THR A 90 -50.77 17.98 3.97
N VAL A 91 -49.92 16.96 4.18
CA VAL A 91 -48.47 16.86 3.78
C VAL A 91 -47.50 17.95 4.29
N ASP A 92 -46.19 17.70 4.43
CA ASP A 92 -45.41 16.49 4.11
C ASP A 92 -44.52 16.06 5.30
N GLU A 93 -44.56 14.79 5.66
CA GLU A 93 -43.54 14.17 6.52
C GLU A 93 -42.43 13.59 5.61
N ARG A 94 -41.40 14.37 5.30
CA ARG A 94 -40.10 13.87 4.77
C ARG A 94 -39.02 14.95 4.79
N ASP A 95 -38.07 14.74 5.69
CA ASP A 95 -36.63 15.02 5.59
C ASP A 95 -36.05 14.46 6.91
N VAL A 96 -36.11 13.14 7.11
CA VAL A 96 -35.13 12.16 6.61
C VAL A 96 -33.73 12.50 7.12
N ASP A 97 -33.15 11.56 7.87
CA ASP A 97 -31.90 11.71 8.60
C ASP A 97 -30.81 12.41 7.76
N ARG A 98 -30.37 13.56 8.27
CA ARG A 98 -29.16 14.22 7.81
C ARG A 98 -27.95 13.46 8.35
N ASP A 99 -27.74 12.26 7.79
CA ASP A 99 -26.65 11.37 8.11
C ASP A 99 -25.33 12.16 8.19
N GLY A 100 -24.64 12.01 9.31
CA GLY A 100 -23.47 12.80 9.69
C GLY A 100 -22.21 12.39 8.96
N GLY A 101 -22.34 11.95 7.70
CA GLY A 101 -21.36 11.39 6.78
C GLY A 101 -20.01 11.12 7.42
N GLU A 102 -19.91 10.03 8.19
CA GLU A 102 -18.74 9.78 9.01
C GLU A 102 -17.47 9.79 8.16
N LYS A 103 -16.48 10.60 8.58
CA LYS A 103 -15.18 10.70 7.91
C LYS A 103 -14.37 9.42 8.18
N GLN A 104 -14.75 8.32 7.54
CA GLN A 104 -14.13 7.01 7.68
C GLN A 104 -12.62 7.14 7.53
N ARG A 105 -11.91 6.85 8.63
CA ARG A 105 -10.44 6.90 8.67
C ARG A 105 -9.94 5.52 8.26
N HIS A 106 -9.14 5.48 7.20
CA HIS A 106 -8.51 4.23 6.75
C HIS A 106 -7.79 3.53 7.93
N PRO A 107 -7.93 2.20 8.14
CA PRO A 107 -7.47 1.52 9.36
C PRO A 107 -5.98 1.71 9.70
N LEU A 108 -5.11 1.94 8.70
CA LEU A 108 -3.69 2.28 8.91
C LEU A 108 -3.45 3.65 9.59
N LEU A 109 -4.45 4.54 9.62
CA LEU A 109 -4.41 5.83 10.32
C LEU A 109 -4.97 5.74 11.76
N VAL A 110 -5.53 4.58 12.15
CA VAL A 110 -5.92 4.31 13.53
C VAL A 110 -4.69 3.86 14.30
N ALA A 111 -4.21 4.67 15.22
CA ALA A 111 -3.00 4.39 15.98
C ALA A 111 -3.28 3.48 17.20
N THR A 112 -3.70 2.23 16.97
CA THR A 112 -3.91 1.28 18.09
C THR A 112 -2.58 0.93 18.76
N LEU A 113 -2.62 0.58 20.06
CA LEU A 113 -1.44 0.16 20.80
C LEU A 113 -0.71 -1.02 20.13
N HIS A 114 -1.46 -1.96 19.54
CA HIS A 114 -0.89 -3.09 18.81
C HIS A 114 -0.18 -2.67 17.51
N GLN A 115 -0.75 -1.73 16.73
CA GLN A 115 -0.09 -1.18 15.54
C GLN A 115 1.13 -0.33 15.90
N ILE A 116 1.09 0.44 17.00
CA ILE A 116 2.24 1.22 17.49
C ILE A 116 3.38 0.28 17.94
N ALA A 117 3.08 -0.77 18.71
CA ALA A 117 4.09 -1.75 19.14
C ALA A 117 4.67 -2.51 17.93
N THR A 118 3.80 -3.02 17.05
CA THR A 118 4.22 -3.78 15.85
C THR A 118 5.06 -2.92 14.92
N SER A 119 4.65 -1.69 14.62
CA SER A 119 5.41 -0.81 13.71
C SER A 119 6.80 -0.44 14.22
N ARG A 120 7.01 -0.29 15.53
CA ARG A 120 8.34 -0.09 16.14
C ARG A 120 9.32 -1.25 15.88
N SER A 121 8.80 -2.46 15.64
CA SER A 121 9.60 -3.65 15.34
C SER A 121 9.94 -3.84 13.85
N ILE A 122 9.35 -3.03 12.96
CA ILE A 122 9.52 -3.14 11.51
C ILE A 122 10.69 -2.23 11.08
N LYS A 123 11.83 -2.85 10.75
CA LYS A 123 12.95 -2.15 10.11
C LYS A 123 12.60 -1.87 8.65
N LEU A 124 12.35 -0.61 8.31
CA LEU A 124 11.97 -0.19 6.96
C LEU A 124 13.16 0.47 6.23
N VAL A 125 13.44 0.03 5.00
CA VAL A 125 14.54 0.51 4.17
C VAL A 125 14.05 0.81 2.76
N PHE A 126 14.40 1.98 2.21
CA PHE A 126 14.13 2.32 0.80
C PHE A 126 15.40 2.11 -0.03
N VAL A 127 15.29 1.45 -1.19
CA VAL A 127 16.39 1.29 -2.17
C VAL A 127 15.89 1.67 -3.56
N ALA A 128 16.43 2.75 -4.11
CA ALA A 128 15.97 3.32 -5.39
C ALA A 128 16.69 2.76 -6.63
N THR A 129 17.67 1.85 -6.46
CA THR A 129 18.39 1.22 -7.58
C THR A 129 18.77 -0.24 -7.27
N VAL A 130 18.96 -1.05 -8.31
CA VAL A 130 19.47 -2.43 -8.21
C VAL A 130 20.79 -2.50 -7.44
N SER A 131 21.69 -1.53 -7.65
CA SER A 131 22.98 -1.46 -6.94
C SER A 131 22.81 -1.27 -5.43
N HIS A 132 21.93 -0.36 -5.01
CA HIS A 132 21.63 -0.16 -3.57
C HIS A 132 20.99 -1.40 -2.94
N LEU A 133 20.08 -2.09 -3.67
CA LEU A 133 19.52 -3.36 -3.20
C LEU A 133 20.61 -4.40 -2.99
N ARG A 134 21.46 -4.67 -4.00
CA ARG A 134 22.52 -5.68 -3.90
C ARG A 134 23.56 -5.34 -2.83
N ALA A 135 23.90 -4.07 -2.66
CA ALA A 135 24.80 -3.61 -1.60
C ALA A 135 24.18 -3.79 -0.19
N TYR A 136 22.89 -3.50 -0.02
CA TYR A 136 22.19 -3.74 1.25
C TYR A 136 22.08 -5.23 1.58
N LEU A 137 21.85 -6.08 0.57
CA LEU A 137 21.77 -7.53 0.73
C LEU A 137 23.12 -8.18 1.06
N SER A 138 24.24 -7.70 0.51
CA SER A 138 25.56 -8.28 0.80
C SER A 138 25.97 -8.09 2.26
N VAL A 139 25.68 -6.93 2.85
CA VAL A 139 25.92 -6.62 4.29
C VAL A 139 24.75 -6.99 5.21
N PHE A 140 23.69 -7.64 4.69
CA PHE A 140 22.48 -7.92 5.47
C PHE A 140 22.79 -8.79 6.70
N PRO A 141 22.43 -8.35 7.91
CA PRO A 141 23.02 -8.89 9.14
C PRO A 141 22.56 -10.33 9.45
N PRO A 142 23.46 -11.22 9.90
CA PRO A 142 23.11 -12.50 10.50
C PRO A 142 22.47 -12.31 11.89
N PRO A 143 21.75 -13.30 12.44
CA PRO A 143 20.96 -13.12 13.66
C PRO A 143 21.79 -12.72 14.88
N ALA A 144 23.03 -13.22 14.97
CA ALA A 144 23.96 -12.89 16.05
C ALA A 144 24.30 -11.39 16.08
N LEU A 145 24.51 -10.75 14.93
CA LEU A 145 24.84 -9.32 14.87
C LEU A 145 23.61 -8.42 15.12
N GLU A 146 22.38 -8.90 14.88
CA GLU A 146 21.18 -8.17 15.36
C GLU A 146 20.96 -8.32 16.87
N ALA A 147 21.37 -9.43 17.48
CA ALA A 147 21.26 -9.65 18.93
C ALA A 147 22.25 -8.78 19.73
N GLU A 148 23.51 -8.72 19.29
CA GLU A 148 24.56 -7.90 19.94
C GLU A 148 24.35 -6.39 19.72
N ALA A 149 23.66 -5.97 18.65
CA ALA A 149 23.47 -4.55 18.32
C ALA A 149 22.29 -3.86 19.04
N GLU A 150 21.44 -4.60 19.76
CA GLU A 150 20.20 -4.07 20.39
C GLU A 150 20.11 -4.38 21.91
N PRO A 151 21.06 -3.98 22.78
CA PRO A 151 21.14 -4.52 24.14
C PRO A 151 20.18 -3.89 25.17
N LEU A 152 19.49 -2.78 24.82
CA LEU A 152 18.92 -1.85 25.83
C LEU A 152 17.50 -1.31 25.54
N SER A 153 16.74 -1.80 24.55
CA SER A 153 15.47 -1.12 24.16
C SER A 153 14.26 -1.98 23.79
N ARG A 154 14.32 -3.31 23.83
CA ARG A 154 13.11 -4.16 23.64
C ARG A 154 12.52 -4.64 24.95
N PRO A 155 11.24 -4.35 25.26
CA PRO A 155 10.53 -4.99 26.35
C PRO A 155 10.49 -6.52 26.15
N ARG A 156 10.86 -7.28 27.18
CA ARG A 156 10.94 -8.75 27.16
C ARG A 156 9.61 -9.48 26.85
N PHE A 157 8.52 -8.72 26.72
CA PHE A 157 7.17 -9.16 26.40
C PHE A 157 6.95 -9.42 24.89
N GLU A 158 7.78 -8.84 24.01
CA GLU A 158 7.66 -8.98 22.54
C GLU A 158 8.17 -10.35 22.02
N SER A 159 8.76 -11.18 22.88
CA SER A 159 9.49 -12.40 22.50
C SER A 159 8.62 -13.62 22.15
N GLN A 160 7.29 -13.50 22.09
CA GLN A 160 6.36 -14.62 21.83
C GLN A 160 5.65 -14.58 20.46
N GLY A 161 6.29 -13.99 19.45
CA GLY A 161 5.90 -14.21 18.06
C GLY A 161 6.22 -15.66 17.64
N ASN A 162 5.20 -16.53 17.51
CA ASN A 162 5.35 -17.94 17.13
C ASN A 162 5.65 -18.14 15.62
N GLY A 163 6.38 -17.22 15.00
CA GLY A 163 6.60 -17.14 13.55
C GLY A 163 8.03 -16.75 13.20
N ALA A 164 8.59 -17.36 12.16
CA ALA A 164 9.96 -17.08 11.72
C ALA A 164 10.12 -15.61 11.28
N PRO A 165 11.20 -14.90 11.71
CA PRO A 165 11.48 -13.50 11.39
C PRO A 165 11.34 -13.19 9.90
N LEU A 166 10.79 -12.03 9.56
CA LEU A 166 10.38 -11.74 8.18
C LEU A 166 11.39 -10.86 7.43
N LEU A 167 11.57 -11.14 6.14
CA LEU A 167 12.20 -10.25 5.15
C LEU A 167 11.24 -10.06 3.99
N VAL A 168 10.62 -8.88 3.92
CA VAL A 168 9.71 -8.49 2.84
C VAL A 168 10.46 -7.60 1.86
N VAL A 169 10.27 -7.82 0.56
CA VAL A 169 10.77 -6.96 -0.52
C VAL A 169 9.62 -6.55 -1.42
N TYR A 170 9.43 -5.24 -1.59
CA TYR A 170 8.33 -4.67 -2.38
C TYR A 170 8.86 -4.01 -3.65
N GLY A 171 8.36 -4.41 -4.83
CA GLY A 171 8.71 -3.83 -6.13
C GLY A 171 10.03 -4.32 -6.73
N LEU A 172 10.43 -5.58 -6.47
CA LEU A 172 11.71 -6.14 -6.91
C LEU A 172 11.81 -6.26 -8.44
N VAL A 173 10.71 -6.61 -9.12
CA VAL A 173 10.64 -6.64 -10.60
C VAL A 173 10.67 -5.21 -11.13
N SER A 174 9.85 -4.31 -10.57
CA SER A 174 9.80 -2.89 -10.96
C SER A 174 11.16 -2.20 -10.90
N LEU A 175 11.98 -2.49 -9.89
CA LEU A 175 13.35 -1.96 -9.73
C LEU A 175 14.28 -2.20 -10.93
N HIS A 176 14.03 -3.25 -11.71
CA HIS A 176 14.87 -3.62 -12.85
C HIS A 176 14.38 -3.04 -14.18
N ARG A 177 13.09 -2.67 -14.30
CA ARG A 177 12.40 -2.34 -15.57
C ARG A 177 13.15 -1.32 -16.43
N ASP A 178 13.42 -0.17 -15.85
CA ASP A 178 14.01 0.98 -16.55
C ASP A 178 15.55 1.00 -16.44
N THR A 179 16.16 -0.18 -16.39
CA THR A 179 17.60 -0.36 -16.20
C THR A 179 18.20 -1.31 -17.23
N SER A 180 19.51 -1.21 -17.45
CA SER A 180 20.27 -2.18 -18.26
C SER A 180 20.33 -3.60 -17.66
N GLU A 181 19.75 -3.80 -16.47
CA GLU A 181 19.60 -5.09 -15.79
C GLU A 181 18.18 -5.66 -15.87
N TRP A 182 17.31 -5.12 -16.74
CA TRP A 182 16.09 -5.78 -17.17
C TRP A 182 16.42 -7.03 -18.02
N SER A 183 16.75 -8.13 -17.34
CA SER A 183 16.91 -9.44 -17.95
C SER A 183 16.78 -10.56 -16.91
N ALA A 184 16.63 -11.80 -17.38
CA ALA A 184 16.61 -12.97 -16.52
C ALA A 184 17.92 -13.17 -15.73
N GLN A 185 19.04 -12.71 -16.29
CA GLN A 185 20.34 -12.68 -15.62
C GLN A 185 20.39 -11.59 -14.53
N GLY A 186 19.94 -10.37 -14.84
CA GLY A 186 19.98 -9.23 -13.92
C GLY A 186 19.04 -9.42 -12.73
N LEU A 187 17.77 -9.74 -12.99
CA LEU A 187 16.80 -10.08 -11.94
C LEU A 187 17.23 -11.34 -11.20
N GLY A 188 17.66 -12.39 -11.90
CA GLY A 188 18.10 -13.65 -11.30
C GLY A 188 19.27 -13.51 -10.32
N ASN A 189 20.23 -12.62 -10.61
CA ASN A 189 21.34 -12.28 -9.71
C ASN A 189 20.84 -11.56 -8.43
N SER A 190 19.97 -10.56 -8.59
CA SER A 190 19.36 -9.83 -7.46
C SER A 190 18.51 -10.75 -6.57
N VAL A 191 17.76 -11.68 -7.18
CA VAL A 191 16.97 -12.70 -6.48
C VAL A 191 17.86 -13.71 -5.75
N ALA A 192 18.95 -14.17 -6.37
CA ALA A 192 19.89 -15.08 -5.73
C ALA A 192 20.53 -14.44 -4.47
N GLY A 193 20.96 -13.18 -4.57
CA GLY A 193 21.46 -12.40 -3.44
C GLY A 193 20.43 -12.20 -2.33
N LEU A 194 19.15 -12.00 -2.68
CA LEU A 194 18.05 -11.90 -1.72
C LEU A 194 17.81 -13.23 -0.99
N VAL A 195 17.77 -14.34 -1.73
CA VAL A 195 17.57 -15.68 -1.15
C VAL A 195 18.72 -16.07 -0.22
N GLU A 196 19.96 -15.78 -0.61
CA GLU A 196 21.13 -16.01 0.24
C GLU A 196 21.10 -15.13 1.49
N ALA A 197 20.94 -13.81 1.35
CA ALA A 197 20.88 -12.88 2.48
C ALA A 197 19.79 -13.24 3.49
N GLY A 198 18.58 -13.58 3.02
CA GLY A 198 17.49 -14.00 3.89
C GLY A 198 17.76 -15.33 4.60
N ARG A 199 18.35 -16.32 3.92
CA ARG A 199 18.73 -17.61 4.53
C ARG A 199 19.85 -17.47 5.56
N ARG A 200 20.89 -16.69 5.24
CA ARG A 200 22.00 -16.34 6.14
C ARG A 200 21.52 -15.62 7.40
N ALA A 201 20.44 -14.83 7.29
CA ALA A 201 19.77 -14.17 8.39
C ALA A 201 18.65 -15.01 9.07
N GLY A 202 18.45 -16.26 8.67
CA GLY A 202 17.37 -17.12 9.21
C GLY A 202 15.94 -16.61 8.95
N ARG A 203 15.77 -15.66 8.03
CA ARG A 203 14.49 -14.99 7.75
C ARG A 203 13.63 -15.76 6.74
N ARG A 204 12.33 -15.76 6.96
CA ARG A 204 11.31 -16.09 5.95
C ARG A 204 11.24 -14.95 4.93
N ILE A 205 11.40 -15.29 3.65
CA ILE A 205 11.48 -14.30 2.57
C ILE A 205 10.14 -14.20 1.84
N VAL A 206 9.66 -12.98 1.64
CA VAL A 206 8.43 -12.67 0.89
C VAL A 206 8.73 -11.56 -0.11
N VAL A 207 8.46 -11.79 -1.40
CA VAL A 207 8.45 -10.76 -2.44
C VAL A 207 7.01 -10.39 -2.77
N VAL A 208 6.74 -9.10 -2.93
CA VAL A 208 5.45 -8.55 -3.36
C VAL A 208 5.75 -7.47 -4.39
N GLU A 209 4.92 -7.32 -5.41
CA GLU A 209 5.09 -6.27 -6.42
C GLU A 209 3.99 -5.21 -6.26
N GLU A 210 4.24 -3.98 -6.70
CA GLU A 210 3.23 -2.92 -6.68
C GLU A 210 2.17 -3.20 -7.77
N ARG A 211 0.88 -3.19 -7.39
CA ARG A 211 -0.22 -3.28 -8.37
C ARG A 211 -0.23 -2.02 -9.21
N GLN A 212 -0.15 -2.18 -10.53
CA GLN A 212 -0.27 -1.10 -11.51
C GLN A 212 -1.65 -1.23 -12.17
N GLY A 213 -2.40 -0.12 -12.24
CA GLY A 213 -3.77 -0.12 -12.75
C GLY A 213 -4.82 -0.59 -11.73
N ASP A 214 -6.09 -0.38 -12.11
CA ASP A 214 -7.28 -0.81 -11.36
C ASP A 214 -7.86 -2.14 -11.88
N GLU A 215 -7.37 -2.65 -13.00
CA GLU A 215 -7.82 -3.89 -13.63
C GLU A 215 -7.10 -5.11 -13.03
N ASP A 216 -7.83 -6.21 -12.83
CA ASP A 216 -7.31 -7.50 -12.33
C ASP A 216 -6.49 -8.26 -13.41
N GLU A 217 -5.59 -7.57 -14.13
CA GLU A 217 -4.71 -8.21 -15.11
C GLU A 217 -3.83 -9.28 -14.43
N VAL A 218 -4.04 -10.52 -14.85
CA VAL A 218 -3.46 -11.71 -14.21
C VAL A 218 -1.99 -11.85 -14.57
N GLY A 219 -1.15 -11.10 -13.85
CA GLY A 219 0.23 -11.46 -13.63
C GLY A 219 1.27 -10.60 -14.34
N ASN A 220 1.89 -9.74 -13.52
CA ASN A 220 3.31 -9.33 -13.60
C ASN A 220 4.31 -10.52 -13.66
N GLY A 221 3.81 -11.77 -13.76
CA GLY A 221 4.58 -12.97 -14.05
C GLY A 221 4.63 -13.33 -15.54
N GLU A 222 3.65 -12.94 -16.36
CA GLU A 222 3.57 -13.34 -17.78
C GLU A 222 4.43 -12.46 -18.71
N GLU A 223 4.75 -11.23 -18.28
CA GLU A 223 5.62 -10.32 -19.01
C GLU A 223 6.97 -10.97 -19.36
N ARG A 224 7.45 -10.70 -20.58
CA ARG A 224 8.66 -11.34 -21.13
C ARG A 224 9.85 -10.38 -21.11
N MET A 225 10.91 -10.80 -20.44
CA MET A 225 12.22 -10.13 -20.40
C MET A 225 13.24 -10.86 -21.28
N PRO A 226 14.29 -10.19 -21.79
CA PRO A 226 15.39 -10.88 -22.47
C PRO A 226 16.13 -11.81 -21.48
N MET A 227 16.75 -12.87 -21.98
CA MET A 227 17.53 -13.78 -21.13
C MET A 227 18.83 -13.17 -20.58
N LEU A 228 19.39 -12.15 -21.24
CA LEU A 228 20.72 -11.58 -20.95
C LEU A 228 20.64 -10.04 -20.82
N ASN A 229 21.54 -9.45 -20.01
CA ASN A 229 21.67 -7.99 -19.93
C ASN A 229 22.11 -7.43 -21.29
N GLY A 230 21.58 -6.26 -21.68
CA GLY A 230 22.00 -5.54 -22.89
C GLY A 230 21.39 -6.02 -24.22
N SER A 231 20.46 -6.99 -24.22
CA SER A 231 19.66 -7.29 -25.43
C SER A 231 18.88 -6.06 -25.89
N LEU A 232 19.12 -5.59 -27.12
CA LEU A 232 18.39 -4.43 -27.66
C LEU A 232 16.93 -4.78 -28.01
N ARG A 233 16.01 -3.85 -27.72
CA ARG A 233 14.70 -3.79 -28.40
C ARG A 233 14.91 -3.29 -29.83
N ARG A 234 14.42 -4.03 -30.81
CA ARG A 234 14.29 -3.60 -32.21
C ARG A 234 12.95 -2.88 -32.34
N ALA A 235 12.97 -1.55 -32.33
CA ALA A 235 11.80 -0.77 -32.71
C ALA A 235 11.51 -0.95 -34.22
N GLY A 236 10.23 -0.93 -34.62
CA GLY A 236 9.82 -0.94 -36.02
C GLY A 236 9.39 -2.29 -36.62
N LEU A 237 9.19 -3.34 -35.82
CA LEU A 237 8.49 -4.56 -36.23
C LEU A 237 7.41 -4.89 -35.20
N GLU A 238 6.16 -4.56 -35.53
CA GLU A 238 4.97 -4.74 -34.68
C GLU A 238 4.41 -6.17 -34.77
N ASN A 239 5.29 -7.16 -34.57
CA ASN A 239 4.87 -8.54 -34.34
C ASN A 239 4.57 -8.76 -32.85
N GLU A 240 3.60 -9.64 -32.57
CA GLU A 240 3.07 -9.91 -31.23
C GLU A 240 4.13 -10.47 -30.25
N ASP A 241 5.16 -11.17 -30.76
CA ASP A 241 6.40 -11.44 -30.04
C ASP A 241 7.25 -10.16 -29.90
N GLY A 242 6.87 -9.30 -28.93
CA GLY A 242 7.42 -7.96 -28.72
C GLY A 242 8.95 -7.87 -28.86
N GLY A 243 9.40 -7.02 -29.79
CA GLY A 243 10.65 -7.13 -30.56
C GLY A 243 12.00 -7.02 -29.83
N TRP A 244 12.26 -7.83 -28.80
CA TRP A 244 13.61 -8.02 -28.25
C TRP A 244 14.49 -8.84 -29.19
N SER A 245 15.75 -8.44 -29.37
CA SER A 245 16.72 -9.19 -30.17
C SER A 245 17.30 -10.38 -29.41
N GLY A 246 16.57 -11.50 -29.37
CA GLY A 246 17.08 -12.77 -28.83
C GLY A 246 15.99 -13.66 -28.21
N ARG A 247 16.41 -14.58 -27.34
CA ARG A 247 15.47 -15.38 -26.53
C ARG A 247 14.95 -14.55 -25.35
N THR A 248 13.65 -14.58 -25.15
CA THR A 248 12.95 -14.00 -23.99
C THR A 248 12.47 -15.08 -23.03
N VAL A 249 12.04 -14.68 -21.83
CA VAL A 249 11.46 -15.56 -20.81
C VAL A 249 10.53 -14.76 -19.89
N GLU A 250 9.46 -15.40 -19.40
CA GLU A 250 8.54 -14.81 -18.43
C GLU A 250 9.21 -14.42 -17.10
N VAL A 251 8.85 -13.26 -16.53
CA VAL A 251 9.23 -12.84 -15.16
C VAL A 251 8.93 -13.96 -14.15
N GLY A 252 7.72 -14.54 -14.23
CA GLY A 252 7.21 -15.57 -13.33
C GLY A 252 8.04 -16.85 -13.40
N ARG A 253 8.60 -17.18 -14.57
CA ARG A 253 9.49 -18.33 -14.76
C ARG A 253 10.90 -18.09 -14.20
N VAL A 254 11.36 -16.84 -14.13
CA VAL A 254 12.60 -16.47 -13.44
C VAL A 254 12.41 -16.53 -11.93
N LEU A 255 11.34 -15.92 -11.40
CA LEU A 255 11.00 -15.93 -9.97
C LEU A 255 10.66 -17.33 -9.45
N GLY A 256 9.93 -18.15 -10.23
CA GLY A 256 9.51 -19.51 -9.86
C GLY A 256 10.65 -20.52 -9.68
N ARG A 257 11.88 -20.17 -10.06
CA ARG A 257 13.09 -20.95 -9.71
C ARG A 257 13.50 -20.82 -8.24
N TRP A 258 12.99 -19.80 -7.56
CA TRP A 258 13.42 -19.37 -6.22
C TRP A 258 12.26 -19.26 -5.22
N PHE A 259 11.09 -18.81 -5.70
CA PHE A 259 9.91 -18.56 -4.89
C PHE A 259 8.77 -19.52 -5.24
N ARG A 260 7.92 -19.81 -4.24
CA ARG A 260 6.57 -20.32 -4.48
C ARG A 260 5.58 -19.15 -4.56
N PHE A 261 4.74 -19.15 -5.59
CA PHE A 261 3.64 -18.20 -5.70
C PHE A 261 2.51 -18.54 -4.71
N LYS A 262 1.91 -17.51 -4.11
CA LYS A 262 0.66 -17.60 -3.31
C LYS A 262 -0.18 -16.35 -3.61
N ARG A 263 -1.51 -16.48 -3.64
CA ARG A 263 -2.40 -15.31 -3.58
C ARG A 263 -2.22 -14.59 -2.23
N GLY A 264 -2.03 -13.28 -2.27
CA GLY A 264 -2.03 -12.44 -1.08
C GLY A 264 -3.44 -12.22 -0.55
N GLU A 265 -3.57 -11.98 0.76
CA GLU A 265 -4.84 -11.75 1.45
C GLU A 265 -5.23 -10.25 1.37
N TRP A 266 -5.27 -9.75 0.14
CA TRP A 266 -5.68 -8.40 -0.20
C TRP A 266 -7.21 -8.36 -0.41
N GLY A 267 -7.87 -7.24 -0.07
CA GLY A 267 -9.32 -7.07 -0.27
C GLY A 267 -10.24 -7.60 0.84
N VAL A 268 -9.68 -8.10 1.96
CA VAL A 268 -10.48 -8.36 3.18
C VAL A 268 -10.69 -7.04 3.92
N CYS A 269 -11.79 -6.35 3.63
CA CYS A 269 -12.24 -5.21 4.43
C CYS A 269 -12.78 -5.69 5.78
N PHE A 270 -12.45 -4.94 6.83
CA PHE A 270 -13.00 -5.02 8.18
C PHE A 270 -13.61 -3.65 8.53
#